data_AF-A0A2D7L867-F1
#
_entry.id   AF-A0A2D7L867-F1
#
_cell.length_a   1.000
_cell.length_b   1.000
_cell.length_c   1.000
_cell.angle_alpha   90.00
_cell.angle_beta   90.00
_cell.angle_gamma   90.00
#
_symmetry.space_group_name_H-M   'P 1'
#
loop_
_entity.id
_entity.type
_entity.pdbx_description
1 polymer ?
#
loop_
_entity_poly.entity_id
_entity_poly.type
_entity_poly.pdbx_seq_one_letter_code
_entity_poly.pdbx_strand_id
1 'polypeptide(L)'
;MELWLEGEDSSSLTGHADRIWIGEAADVAVVHLDDHRGQDEALSLVGMIDWILVRCSDWTMIPLENIVAAAAGSGTRVAAAISKAVDLNGAAFALQHGVDALLLPADKELWAAAKTVLGERNSQNSEEPTAVVELLLADVTSIESGGVGERVCVDLTERLALGEGMLIGSSANALVLIHGETVPSEFVPSRPFRINAGAVHAYCLMADGSTRYLSELEAGD
;
A
#
# COMPACT_ATOMS: atom_id res chain seq x y z
N MET A 1 -2.06 -8.25 12.93
CA MET A 1 -1.97 -6.93 13.59
C MET A 1 -2.09 -7.11 15.08
N GLU A 2 -1.19 -6.50 15.85
CA GLU A 2 -1.14 -6.50 17.31
C GLU A 2 -1.86 -5.27 17.89
N LEU A 3 -2.38 -5.39 19.11
CA LEU A 3 -2.90 -4.27 19.91
C LEU A 3 -1.96 -4.00 21.08
N TRP A 4 -1.36 -2.81 21.09
CA TRP A 4 -0.46 -2.38 22.14
C TRP A 4 -1.16 -1.40 23.08
N LEU A 5 -0.87 -1.51 24.37
CA LEU A 5 -1.36 -0.58 25.40
C LEU A 5 -0.29 0.46 25.73
N GLU A 6 -0.65 1.74 25.64
CA GLU A 6 0.18 2.85 26.09
C GLU A 6 0.01 3.09 27.60
N GLY A 7 1.12 3.02 28.35
CA GLY A 7 1.17 3.32 29.78
C GLY A 7 1.60 2.14 30.65
N GLU A 8 1.30 2.24 31.95
CA GLU A 8 1.71 1.24 32.96
C GLU A 8 0.74 0.05 33.08
N ASP A 9 1.28 -1.06 33.59
CA ASP A 9 0.65 -2.37 33.73
C ASP A 9 -0.42 -2.45 34.85
N SER A 10 -1.30 -1.44 34.94
CA SER A 10 -2.31 -1.30 36.01
C SER A 10 -3.76 -1.18 35.49
N SER A 11 -3.97 -1.24 34.18
CA SER A 11 -5.30 -1.12 33.59
C SER A 11 -6.00 -2.48 33.47
N SER A 12 -7.35 -2.49 33.51
CA SER A 12 -8.14 -3.69 33.21
C SER A 12 -7.97 -4.21 31.76
N LEU A 13 -7.23 -3.48 30.91
CA LEU A 13 -7.00 -3.78 29.51
C LEU A 13 -5.68 -4.49 29.26
N THR A 14 -4.78 -4.60 30.25
CA THR A 14 -3.51 -5.35 30.12
C THR A 14 -3.73 -6.74 29.54
N GLY A 15 -4.70 -7.49 30.06
CA GLY A 15 -4.99 -8.86 29.60
C GLY A 15 -5.54 -8.97 28.18
N HIS A 16 -5.75 -7.85 27.50
CA HIS A 16 -6.19 -7.77 26.11
C HIS A 16 -5.11 -7.22 25.17
N ALA A 17 -3.98 -6.75 25.70
CA ALA A 17 -2.89 -6.21 24.91
C ALA A 17 -1.88 -7.30 24.56
N ASP A 18 -1.40 -7.29 23.32
CA ASP A 18 -0.30 -8.15 22.88
C ASP A 18 1.04 -7.64 23.42
N ARG A 19 1.16 -6.32 23.63
CA ARG A 19 2.34 -5.66 24.18
C ARG A 19 1.96 -4.42 25.00
N ILE A 20 2.74 -4.13 26.04
CA ILE A 20 2.64 -2.88 26.81
C ILE A 20 3.80 -1.99 26.42
N TRP A 21 3.51 -0.73 26.05
CA TRP A 21 4.49 0.28 25.72
C TRP A 21 4.66 1.26 26.90
N ILE A 22 5.84 1.20 27.53
CA ILE A 22 6.19 2.03 28.70
C ILE A 22 7.03 3.27 28.35
N GLY A 23 7.27 3.53 27.06
CA GLY A 23 8.02 4.70 26.57
C GLY A 23 9.34 4.37 25.86
N GLU A 24 9.94 3.21 26.13
CA GLU A 24 11.16 2.76 25.48
C GLU A 24 11.22 1.23 25.36
N ALA A 25 11.87 0.74 24.31
CA ALA A 25 12.29 -0.65 24.15
C ALA A 25 13.46 -0.72 23.17
N ALA A 26 14.36 -1.70 23.34
CA ALA A 26 15.58 -1.80 22.53
C ALA A 26 15.31 -2.14 21.05
N ASP A 27 14.15 -2.74 20.76
CA ASP A 27 13.71 -3.18 19.44
C ASP A 27 12.80 -2.17 18.74
N VAL A 28 12.49 -1.03 19.36
CA VAL A 28 11.52 -0.04 18.85
C VAL A 28 12.17 1.34 18.72
N ALA A 29 12.18 1.90 17.51
CA ALA A 29 12.49 3.31 17.29
C ALA A 29 11.18 4.12 17.26
N VAL A 30 11.12 5.22 18.00
CA VAL A 30 9.96 6.13 18.00
C VAL A 30 10.23 7.27 17.05
N VAL A 31 9.34 7.47 16.08
CA VAL A 31 9.45 8.54 15.09
C VAL A 31 8.20 9.41 15.11
N HIS A 32 8.41 10.72 15.09
CA HIS A 32 7.35 11.73 15.08
C HIS A 32 7.17 12.28 13.66
N LEU A 33 5.98 12.08 13.08
CA LEU A 33 5.62 12.55 11.74
C LEU A 33 4.95 13.91 11.77
N ASP A 34 5.66 14.90 12.30
CA ASP A 34 5.18 16.28 12.36
C ASP A 34 5.57 17.05 11.08
N ASP A 35 6.58 16.57 10.33
CA ASP A 35 7.00 17.08 9.03
C ASP A 35 7.72 16.01 8.18
N HIS A 36 8.18 16.39 6.98
CA HIS A 36 8.88 15.49 6.05
C HIS A 36 10.14 14.84 6.62
N ARG A 37 10.83 15.47 7.58
CA ARG A 37 12.07 14.93 8.15
C ARG A 37 11.81 13.72 9.02
N GLY A 38 10.68 13.69 9.71
CA GLY A 38 10.23 12.52 10.45
C GLY A 38 9.97 11.34 9.53
N GLN A 39 9.40 11.59 8.35
CA GLN A 39 9.22 10.55 7.34
C GLN A 39 10.56 10.04 6.80
N ASP A 40 11.48 10.93 6.45
CA ASP A 40 12.83 10.55 5.99
C ASP A 40 13.57 9.72 7.05
N GLU A 41 13.45 10.08 8.33
CA GLU A 41 13.99 9.33 9.46
C GLU A 41 13.38 7.92 9.52
N ALA A 42 12.05 7.80 9.50
CA ALA A 42 11.38 6.49 9.52
C ALA A 42 11.82 5.61 8.35
N LEU A 43 11.85 6.15 7.13
CA LEU A 43 12.29 5.43 5.94
C LEU A 43 13.75 4.98 6.06
N SER A 44 14.62 5.81 6.64
CA SER A 44 16.02 5.43 6.84
C SER A 44 16.19 4.26 7.79
N LEU A 45 15.28 4.03 8.74
CA LEU A 45 15.35 2.96 9.73
C LEU A 45 14.83 1.61 9.22
N VAL A 46 14.11 1.61 8.10
CA VAL A 46 13.56 0.40 7.48
C VAL A 46 14.67 -0.60 7.13
N GLY A 47 14.48 -1.85 7.53
CA GLY A 47 15.45 -2.93 7.38
C GLY A 47 16.59 -2.92 8.42
N MET A 48 16.69 -1.90 9.29
CA MET A 48 17.73 -1.80 10.32
C MET A 48 17.23 -2.07 11.74
N ILE A 49 15.92 -1.91 11.99
CA ILE A 49 15.30 -2.13 13.30
C ILE A 49 14.07 -3.03 13.18
N ASP A 50 13.70 -3.72 14.26
CA ASP A 50 12.56 -4.63 14.28
C ASP A 50 11.22 -3.88 14.23
N TRP A 51 11.11 -2.74 14.93
CA TRP A 51 9.89 -1.95 14.99
C TRP A 51 10.13 -0.45 14.83
N ILE A 52 9.29 0.19 14.05
CA ILE A 52 9.14 1.65 14.02
C ILE A 52 7.78 1.99 14.63
N LEU A 53 7.79 2.71 15.76
CA LEU A 53 6.59 3.27 16.37
C LEU A 53 6.39 4.71 15.88
N VAL A 54 5.36 4.89 15.09
CA VAL A 54 4.98 6.16 14.50
C VAL A 54 4.02 6.91 15.41
N ARG A 55 4.35 8.18 15.70
CA ARG A 55 3.47 9.15 16.36
C ARG A 55 3.25 10.32 15.42
N CYS A 56 2.03 10.83 15.33
CA CYS A 56 1.72 11.98 14.50
C CYS A 56 0.71 12.86 15.22
N SER A 57 0.99 14.16 15.27
CA SER A 57 0.12 15.15 15.91
C SER A 57 -1.13 15.43 15.08
N ASP A 58 -1.00 15.40 13.75
CA ASP A 58 -2.07 15.66 12.78
C ASP A 58 -2.12 14.51 11.77
N TRP A 59 -3.04 13.55 12.01
CA TRP A 59 -3.10 12.30 11.26
C TRP A 59 -3.26 12.57 9.75
N THR A 60 -2.19 12.31 9.00
CA THR A 60 -2.16 12.36 7.54
C THR A 60 -1.80 10.96 7.04
N MET A 61 -2.63 10.45 6.12
CA MET A 61 -2.50 9.06 5.66
C MET A 61 -1.23 8.81 4.84
N ILE A 62 -0.83 9.79 4.03
CA ILE A 62 0.23 9.63 3.03
C ILE A 62 1.60 9.27 3.66
N PRO A 63 2.09 9.96 4.72
CA PRO A 63 3.36 9.58 5.34
C PRO A 63 3.36 8.17 5.93
N LEU A 64 2.26 7.75 6.55
CA LEU A 64 2.13 6.41 7.13
C LEU A 64 2.12 5.34 6.04
N GLU A 65 1.37 5.56 4.95
CA GLU A 65 1.31 4.66 3.80
C GLU A 65 2.69 4.44 3.18
N ASN A 66 3.48 5.50 3.00
CA ASN A 66 4.84 5.39 2.46
C ASN A 66 5.77 4.57 3.37
N ILE A 67 5.65 4.72 4.70
CA ILE A 67 6.46 3.95 5.65
C ILE A 67 6.03 2.48 5.65
N VAL A 68 4.71 2.20 5.62
CA VAL A 68 4.18 0.83 5.51
C VAL A 68 4.64 0.16 4.21
N ALA A 69 4.59 0.87 3.08
CA ALA A 69 5.08 0.38 1.80
C ALA A 69 6.57 0.04 1.84
N ALA A 70 7.40 0.94 2.39
CA ALA A 70 8.84 0.70 2.50
C ALA A 70 9.17 -0.46 3.45
N ALA A 71 8.42 -0.58 4.55
CA ALA A 71 8.62 -1.64 5.54
C ALA A 71 8.22 -3.03 5.01
N ALA A 72 7.32 -3.11 4.03
CA ALA A 72 6.87 -4.37 3.45
C ALA A 72 8.05 -5.20 2.91
N GLY A 73 8.20 -6.44 3.39
CA GLY A 73 9.29 -7.34 2.98
C GLY A 73 10.68 -7.00 3.54
N SER A 74 10.85 -5.88 4.24
CA SER A 74 12.14 -5.46 4.83
C SER A 74 12.47 -6.21 6.13
N GLY A 75 11.48 -6.79 6.79
CA GLY A 75 11.58 -7.38 8.13
C GLY A 75 11.29 -6.40 9.27
N THR A 76 11.28 -5.09 9.01
CA THR A 76 10.83 -4.06 9.96
C THR A 76 9.30 -4.03 10.03
N ARG A 77 8.74 -3.95 11.23
CA ARG A 77 7.31 -3.83 11.50
C ARG A 77 6.94 -2.41 11.91
N VAL A 78 5.72 -1.99 11.59
CA VAL A 78 5.23 -0.63 11.87
C VAL A 78 4.14 -0.65 12.92
N ALA A 79 4.34 0.10 14.00
CA ALA A 79 3.31 0.38 15.00
C ALA A 79 2.84 1.83 14.85
N ALA A 80 1.54 2.09 14.94
CA ALA A 80 1.00 3.45 14.90
C ALA A 80 0.28 3.81 16.20
N ALA A 81 0.63 4.95 16.80
CA ALA A 81 -0.04 5.48 17.98
C ALA A 81 -1.35 6.18 17.60
N ILE A 82 -2.48 5.65 18.08
CA ILE A 82 -3.83 6.17 17.78
C ILE A 82 -4.50 6.65 19.05
N SER A 83 -4.97 7.90 19.02
CA SER A 83 -5.68 8.52 20.15
C SER A 83 -7.18 8.75 19.89
N LYS A 84 -7.65 8.58 18.64
CA LYS A 84 -9.03 8.81 18.25
C LYS A 84 -9.55 7.68 17.38
N ALA A 85 -10.82 7.30 17.57
CA ALA A 85 -11.43 6.19 16.84
C ALA A 85 -11.50 6.43 15.31
N VAL A 86 -11.58 7.69 14.88
CA VAL A 86 -11.64 8.05 13.45
C VAL A 86 -10.37 7.65 12.68
N ASP A 87 -9.24 7.57 13.37
CA ASP A 87 -7.93 7.30 12.78
C ASP A 87 -7.60 5.79 12.70
N LEU A 88 -8.37 4.95 13.41
CA LEU A 88 -8.15 3.51 13.51
C LEU A 88 -8.20 2.81 12.15
N ASN A 89 -9.26 3.05 11.36
CA ASN A 89 -9.43 2.42 10.06
C ASN A 89 -8.33 2.82 9.08
N GLY A 90 -7.92 4.09 9.11
CA GLY A 90 -6.82 4.58 8.30
C GLY A 90 -5.54 3.79 8.57
N ALA A 91 -5.10 3.73 9.83
CA ALA A 91 -3.89 2.99 10.18
C ALA A 91 -4.03 1.48 9.96
N ALA A 92 -5.17 0.89 10.32
CA ALA A 92 -5.39 -0.55 10.25
C ALA A 92 -5.48 -1.09 8.81
N PHE A 93 -5.82 -0.26 7.83
CA PHE A 93 -5.97 -0.64 6.42
C PHE A 93 -5.14 0.24 5.46
N ALA A 94 -4.11 0.92 5.95
CA ALA A 94 -3.19 1.70 5.13
C ALA A 94 -2.66 0.86 3.96
N LEU A 95 -2.83 1.32 2.71
CA LEU A 95 -2.53 0.55 1.49
C LEU A 95 -3.17 -0.85 1.42
N GLN A 96 -4.33 -1.06 2.05
CA GLN A 96 -5.00 -2.36 2.19
C GLN A 96 -4.18 -3.44 2.94
N HIS A 97 -2.96 -3.13 3.35
CA HIS A 97 -2.12 -4.02 4.15
C HIS A 97 -2.21 -3.67 5.63
N GLY A 98 -2.16 -2.37 5.96
CA GLY A 98 -2.27 -1.82 7.31
C GLY A 98 -0.99 -1.95 8.15
N VAL A 99 -0.92 -1.19 9.24
CA VAL A 99 0.18 -1.28 10.21
C VAL A 99 0.21 -2.64 10.90
N ASP A 100 1.37 -3.05 11.40
CA ASP A 100 1.53 -4.30 12.13
C ASP A 100 1.00 -4.22 13.56
N ALA A 101 0.98 -3.03 14.16
CA ALA A 101 0.41 -2.82 15.49
C ALA A 101 -0.29 -1.46 15.65
N LEU A 102 -1.31 -1.42 16.50
CA LEU A 102 -1.94 -0.19 16.97
C LEU A 102 -1.59 0.04 18.43
N LEU A 103 -0.94 1.16 18.73
CA LEU A 103 -0.70 1.60 20.10
C LEU A 103 -1.85 2.50 20.56
N LEU A 104 -2.56 2.07 21.60
CA LEU A 104 -3.78 2.71 22.09
C LEU A 104 -3.64 3.12 23.56
N PRO A 105 -4.17 4.29 23.96
CA PRO A 105 -4.31 4.63 25.37
C PRO A 105 -5.27 3.67 26.08
N ALA A 106 -5.28 3.72 27.42
CA ALA A 106 -6.19 2.94 28.26
C ALA A 106 -7.66 3.44 28.20
N ASP A 107 -8.26 3.41 27.00
CA ASP A 107 -9.63 3.83 26.72
C ASP A 107 -10.47 2.63 26.23
N LYS A 108 -11.49 2.25 27.03
CA LYS A 108 -12.32 1.07 26.73
C LYS A 108 -13.11 1.19 25.42
N GLU A 109 -13.57 2.39 25.06
CA GLU A 109 -14.35 2.59 23.84
C GLU A 109 -13.45 2.45 22.61
N LEU A 110 -12.26 3.04 22.66
CA LEU A 110 -11.28 2.94 21.59
C LEU A 110 -10.80 1.49 21.40
N TRP A 111 -10.56 0.77 22.50
CA TRP A 111 -10.19 -0.65 22.46
C TRP A 111 -11.30 -1.53 21.88
N ALA A 112 -12.57 -1.24 22.17
CA ALA A 112 -13.69 -1.95 21.58
C ALA A 112 -13.74 -1.74 20.06
N ALA A 113 -13.58 -0.48 19.61
CA ALA A 113 -13.51 -0.15 18.19
C ALA A 113 -12.32 -0.85 17.49
N ALA A 114 -11.14 -0.81 18.09
CA ALA A 114 -9.94 -1.46 17.54
C ALA A 114 -10.10 -2.98 17.40
N LYS A 115 -10.77 -3.64 18.36
CA LYS A 115 -11.09 -5.08 18.27
C LYS A 115 -12.05 -5.40 17.11
N THR A 116 -13.03 -4.54 16.86
CA THR A 116 -13.93 -4.68 15.69
C THR A 116 -13.13 -4.60 14.39
N VAL A 117 -12.28 -3.58 14.27
CA VAL A 117 -11.41 -3.37 13.09
C VAL A 117 -10.44 -4.55 12.89
N LEU A 118 -9.86 -5.07 13.96
CA LEU A 118 -9.00 -6.26 13.90
C LEU A 118 -9.76 -7.50 13.42
N GLY A 119 -11.00 -7.68 13.87
CA GLY A 119 -11.87 -8.77 13.42
C GLY A 119 -12.17 -8.70 11.93
N GLU A 120 -12.46 -7.51 11.42
CA GLU A 120 -12.68 -7.24 9.99
C GLU A 120 -11.41 -7.54 9.17
N ARG A 121 -10.25 -7.05 9.60
CA ARG A 121 -8.97 -7.30 8.91
C ARG A 121 -8.60 -8.78 8.87
N ASN A 122 -8.79 -9.52 9.96
CA ASN A 122 -8.49 -10.96 9.99
C ASN A 122 -9.41 -11.77 9.09
N SER A 123 -10.64 -11.30 8.85
CA SER A 123 -11.55 -11.93 7.88
C SER A 123 -11.17 -11.66 6.41
N GLN A 124 -10.37 -10.61 6.16
CA GLN A 124 -9.83 -10.28 4.83
C GLN A 124 -8.46 -10.92 4.57
N ASN A 125 -7.62 -11.09 5.60
CA ASN A 125 -6.27 -11.69 5.49
C ASN A 125 -6.24 -13.23 5.37
N SER A 126 -7.39 -13.92 5.38
CA SER A 126 -7.45 -15.39 5.18
C SER A 126 -7.30 -15.83 3.73
N GLU A 127 -7.09 -14.90 2.81
CA GLU A 127 -6.74 -15.18 1.42
C GLU A 127 -5.40 -14.50 1.16
N GLU A 128 -4.30 -15.25 1.05
CA GLU A 128 -3.15 -14.72 0.31
C GLU A 128 -3.59 -14.54 -1.14
N PRO A 129 -3.72 -13.32 -1.66
CA PRO A 129 -4.00 -13.17 -3.06
C PRO A 129 -2.62 -13.07 -3.71
N THR A 130 -2.13 -14.18 -4.26
CA THR A 130 -1.84 -14.09 -5.69
C THR A 130 -3.18 -13.65 -6.29
N ALA A 131 -3.40 -12.34 -6.41
CA ALA A 131 -4.65 -11.81 -6.90
C ALA A 131 -4.80 -12.34 -8.32
N VAL A 132 -5.52 -13.45 -8.47
CA VAL A 132 -5.91 -13.96 -9.77
C VAL A 132 -6.95 -12.95 -10.24
N VAL A 133 -6.47 -11.90 -10.90
CA VAL A 133 -7.35 -10.87 -11.46
C VAL A 133 -8.14 -11.56 -12.58
N GLU A 134 -9.41 -11.84 -12.30
CA GLU A 134 -10.31 -12.41 -13.29
C GLU A 134 -10.60 -11.34 -14.35
N LEU A 135 -10.14 -11.58 -15.57
CA LEU A 135 -10.41 -10.68 -16.69
C LEU A 135 -11.83 -10.92 -17.21
N LEU A 136 -12.61 -9.85 -17.27
CA LEU A 136 -13.93 -9.84 -17.88
C LEU A 136 -13.87 -9.18 -19.26
N LEU A 137 -14.67 -9.68 -20.19
CA LEU A 137 -14.84 -9.06 -21.49
C LEU A 137 -15.84 -7.91 -21.40
N ALA A 138 -15.55 -6.81 -22.09
CA ALA A 138 -16.41 -5.64 -22.20
C ALA A 138 -16.48 -5.15 -23.65
N ASP A 139 -17.62 -4.59 -24.03
CA ASP A 139 -17.83 -4.03 -25.36
C ASP A 139 -17.40 -2.56 -25.42
N VAL A 140 -16.63 -2.21 -26.45
CA VAL A 140 -16.29 -0.81 -26.74
C VAL A 140 -17.50 -0.13 -27.41
N THR A 141 -18.14 0.80 -26.71
CA THR A 141 -19.35 1.49 -27.20
C THR A 141 -19.05 2.74 -28.01
N SER A 142 -17.94 3.43 -27.72
CA SER A 142 -17.47 4.60 -28.45
C SER A 142 -15.96 4.78 -28.30
N ILE A 143 -15.36 5.53 -29.23
CA ILE A 143 -13.95 5.92 -29.20
C ILE A 143 -13.88 7.41 -29.50
N GLU A 144 -13.22 8.18 -28.63
CA GLU A 144 -13.04 9.62 -28.77
C GLU A 144 -11.54 9.97 -28.72
N SER A 145 -11.14 11.04 -29.41
CA SER A 145 -9.75 11.51 -29.38
C SER A 145 -9.51 12.33 -28.12
N GLY A 146 -8.52 11.94 -27.32
CA GLY A 146 -8.06 12.69 -26.14
C GLY A 146 -7.20 13.92 -26.45
N GLY A 147 -6.99 14.26 -27.74
CA GLY A 147 -6.12 15.35 -28.15
C GLY A 147 -4.62 15.00 -28.14
N VAL A 148 -3.78 16.03 -28.05
CA VAL A 148 -2.31 15.89 -27.99
C VAL A 148 -1.87 15.86 -26.54
N GLY A 149 -1.04 14.88 -26.18
CA GLY A 149 -0.50 14.75 -24.83
C GLY A 149 0.73 13.85 -24.78
N GLU A 150 1.30 13.73 -23.59
CA GLU A 150 2.43 12.85 -23.31
C GLU A 150 1.96 11.39 -23.16
N ARG A 151 2.79 10.47 -23.66
CA ARG A 151 2.52 9.03 -23.58
C ARG A 151 3.67 8.28 -22.95
N VAL A 152 3.34 7.23 -22.21
CA VAL A 152 4.29 6.31 -21.61
C VAL A 152 4.29 5.01 -22.42
N CYS A 153 5.49 4.49 -22.67
CA CYS A 153 5.70 3.13 -23.14
C CYS A 153 6.51 2.41 -22.07
N VAL A 154 6.09 1.22 -21.69
CA VAL A 154 6.81 0.39 -20.72
C VAL A 154 7.57 -0.69 -21.48
N ASP A 155 8.87 -0.77 -21.24
CA ASP A 155 9.73 -1.83 -21.77
C ASP A 155 10.07 -2.80 -20.65
N LEU A 156 9.84 -4.08 -20.90
CA LEU A 156 10.17 -5.17 -20.00
C LEU A 156 11.50 -5.80 -20.39
N THR A 157 12.10 -6.49 -19.42
CA THR A 157 13.34 -7.26 -19.61
C THR A 157 13.09 -8.60 -20.31
N GLU A 158 11.84 -9.07 -20.30
CA GLU A 158 11.40 -10.29 -20.98
C GLU A 158 10.37 -10.02 -22.08
N ARG A 159 10.19 -11.00 -22.96
CA ARG A 159 9.22 -10.92 -24.06
C ARG A 159 7.88 -11.45 -23.58
N LEU A 160 6.85 -10.63 -23.75
CA LEU A 160 5.45 -10.94 -23.63
C LEU A 160 5.01 -11.93 -24.71
N ALA A 161 4.17 -12.86 -24.31
CA ALA A 161 3.40 -13.73 -25.18
C ALA A 161 2.15 -13.02 -25.72
N LEU A 162 1.46 -13.68 -26.65
CA LEU A 162 0.14 -13.24 -27.09
C LEU A 162 -0.86 -13.38 -25.92
N GLY A 163 -1.59 -12.32 -25.63
CA GLY A 163 -2.52 -12.21 -24.52
C GLY A 163 -1.94 -11.48 -23.31
N GLU A 164 -0.63 -11.25 -23.26
CA GLU A 164 0.02 -10.61 -22.11
C GLU A 164 0.14 -9.09 -22.27
N GLY A 165 0.20 -8.40 -21.14
CA GLY A 165 0.18 -6.94 -21.10
C GLY A 165 0.15 -6.40 -19.67
N MET A 166 -0.34 -5.18 -19.52
CA MET A 166 -0.50 -4.50 -18.23
C MET A 166 -1.93 -4.04 -18.03
N LEU A 167 -2.42 -4.12 -16.80
CA LEU A 167 -3.72 -3.56 -16.42
C LEU A 167 -3.57 -2.06 -16.19
N ILE A 168 -4.24 -1.26 -17.01
CA ILE A 168 -4.11 0.20 -17.01
C ILE A 168 -5.49 0.85 -17.13
N GLY A 169 -5.69 1.97 -16.45
CA GLY A 169 -6.92 2.75 -16.56
C GLY A 169 -6.75 4.19 -16.11
N SER A 170 -7.69 5.06 -16.50
CA SER A 170 -7.76 6.42 -15.97
C SER A 170 -8.27 6.49 -14.52
N SER A 171 -8.66 5.34 -13.95
CA SER A 171 -9.09 5.20 -12.55
C SER A 171 -8.49 3.93 -11.96
N ALA A 172 -8.02 4.00 -10.70
CA ALA A 172 -7.41 2.86 -10.00
C ALA A 172 -8.38 1.67 -9.80
N ASN A 173 -9.69 1.92 -9.78
CA ASN A 173 -10.73 0.89 -9.59
C ASN A 173 -11.28 0.29 -10.89
N ALA A 174 -10.83 0.75 -12.05
CA ALA A 174 -11.34 0.35 -13.35
C ALA A 174 -10.19 0.29 -14.36
N LEU A 175 -9.58 -0.89 -14.46
CA LEU A 175 -8.43 -1.16 -15.32
C LEU A 175 -8.82 -2.03 -16.50
N VAL A 176 -8.11 -1.86 -17.60
CA VAL A 176 -8.26 -2.65 -18.83
C VAL A 176 -6.90 -3.25 -19.16
N LEU A 177 -6.89 -4.47 -19.67
CA LEU A 177 -5.66 -5.10 -20.13
C LEU A 177 -5.18 -4.44 -21.42
N ILE A 178 -4.11 -3.66 -21.32
CA ILE A 178 -3.38 -3.11 -22.45
C ILE A 178 -2.33 -4.12 -22.88
N HIS A 179 -2.60 -4.74 -24.01
CA HIS A 179 -1.80 -5.80 -24.57
C HIS A 179 -0.42 -5.29 -25.04
N GLY A 180 0.60 -6.14 -24.93
CA GLY A 180 1.92 -5.88 -25.48
C GLY A 180 1.91 -5.71 -27.01
N GLU A 181 2.96 -5.11 -27.56
CA GLU A 181 3.19 -5.03 -29.00
C GLU A 181 3.62 -6.39 -29.58
N THR A 182 2.83 -7.44 -29.33
CA THR A 182 3.09 -8.82 -29.75
C THR A 182 2.30 -9.20 -31.01
N VAL A 183 1.24 -8.45 -31.34
CA VAL A 183 0.47 -8.63 -32.59
C VAL A 183 1.19 -7.92 -33.75
N PRO A 184 1.58 -8.64 -34.82
CA PRO A 184 2.25 -8.03 -35.96
C PRO A 184 1.30 -7.12 -36.76
N SER A 185 1.81 -6.01 -37.27
CA SER A 185 1.11 -5.14 -38.21
C SER A 185 1.76 -5.21 -39.60
N GLU A 186 1.04 -4.81 -40.65
CA GLU A 186 1.58 -4.77 -42.02
C GLU A 186 2.70 -3.73 -42.21
N PHE A 187 2.80 -2.75 -41.31
CA PHE A 187 3.66 -1.57 -41.48
C PHE A 187 4.83 -1.51 -40.50
N VAL A 188 4.72 -2.14 -39.33
CA VAL A 188 5.69 -2.03 -38.24
C VAL A 188 5.89 -3.41 -37.58
N PRO A 189 7.15 -3.86 -37.38
CA PRO A 189 7.43 -5.10 -36.68
C PRO A 189 7.03 -5.01 -35.20
N SER A 190 6.63 -6.13 -34.62
CA SER A 190 6.32 -6.25 -33.20
C SER A 190 7.56 -6.04 -32.32
N ARG A 191 7.34 -5.42 -31.16
CA ARG A 191 8.33 -5.32 -30.08
C ARG A 191 7.74 -6.05 -28.88
N PRO A 192 7.86 -7.39 -28.81
CA PRO A 192 7.14 -8.18 -27.82
C PRO A 192 7.62 -7.95 -26.38
N PHE A 193 8.51 -7.00 -26.12
CA PHE A 193 8.90 -6.56 -24.77
C PHE A 193 8.28 -5.21 -24.39
N ARG A 194 7.50 -4.57 -25.28
CA ARG A 194 6.96 -3.21 -25.11
C ARG A 194 5.45 -3.20 -24.98
N ILE A 195 4.95 -2.33 -24.10
CA ILE A 195 3.51 -2.00 -23.96
C ILE A 195 3.35 -0.49 -24.21
N ASN A 196 2.41 -0.11 -25.10
CA ASN A 196 2.00 1.29 -25.27
C ASN A 196 1.00 1.65 -24.17
N ALA A 197 1.52 1.91 -22.97
CA ALA A 197 0.78 1.97 -21.73
C ALA A 197 -0.30 3.08 -21.69
N GLY A 198 -0.10 4.21 -22.38
CA GLY A 198 -1.10 5.26 -22.52
C GLY A 198 -0.63 6.61 -22.00
N ALA A 199 -1.52 7.39 -21.41
CA ALA A 199 -1.23 8.75 -20.92
C ALA A 199 -0.51 8.74 -19.57
N VAL A 200 0.34 9.74 -19.30
CA VAL A 200 1.17 9.85 -18.09
C VAL A 200 0.39 9.73 -16.76
N HIS A 201 -0.87 10.16 -16.73
CA HIS A 201 -1.72 10.15 -15.54
C HIS A 201 -2.49 8.83 -15.32
N ALA A 202 -2.38 7.86 -16.23
CA ALA A 202 -3.10 6.60 -16.08
C ALA A 202 -2.49 5.78 -14.94
N TYR A 203 -3.32 4.99 -14.27
CA TYR A 203 -2.91 4.05 -13.25
C TYR A 203 -2.52 2.72 -13.88
N CYS A 204 -1.50 2.05 -13.34
CA CYS A 204 -1.19 0.65 -13.61
C CYS A 204 -1.30 -0.20 -12.33
N LEU A 205 -1.72 -1.45 -12.48
CA LEU A 205 -1.68 -2.43 -11.39
C LEU A 205 -0.26 -2.95 -11.17
N MET A 206 0.20 -2.95 -9.93
CA MET A 206 1.48 -3.48 -9.49
C MET A 206 1.36 -4.93 -9.02
N ALA A 207 2.49 -5.62 -8.90
CA ALA A 207 2.52 -7.04 -8.51
C ALA A 207 2.00 -7.30 -7.07
N ASP A 208 2.07 -6.31 -6.19
CA ASP A 208 1.57 -6.35 -4.81
C ASP A 208 0.05 -6.04 -4.71
N GLY A 209 -0.62 -5.82 -5.85
CA GLY A 209 -2.03 -5.45 -5.91
C GLY A 209 -2.31 -3.95 -5.72
N SER A 210 -1.28 -3.14 -5.45
CA SER A 210 -1.40 -1.68 -5.42
C SER A 210 -1.51 -1.11 -6.83
N THR A 211 -1.83 0.19 -6.93
CA THR A 211 -1.83 0.92 -8.20
C THR A 211 -0.91 2.12 -8.14
N ARG A 212 -0.16 2.38 -9.22
CA ARG A 212 0.72 3.54 -9.37
C ARG A 212 0.41 4.33 -10.63
N TYR A 213 0.77 5.60 -10.68
CA TYR A 213 0.70 6.34 -11.93
C TYR A 213 1.80 5.88 -12.89
N LEU A 214 1.51 5.84 -14.20
CA LEU A 214 2.51 5.52 -15.22
C LEU A 214 3.70 6.47 -15.20
N SER A 215 3.50 7.73 -14.79
CA SER A 215 4.57 8.72 -14.64
C SER A 215 5.53 8.45 -13.48
N GLU A 216 5.15 7.56 -12.55
CA GLU A 216 5.93 7.23 -11.36
C GLU A 216 6.73 5.94 -11.53
N LEU A 217 6.55 5.22 -12.64
CA LEU A 217 7.28 3.98 -12.88
C LEU A 217 8.77 4.26 -13.10
N GLU A 218 9.60 3.51 -12.40
CA GLU A 218 11.05 3.53 -12.48
C GLU A 218 11.60 2.19 -12.97
N ALA A 219 12.87 2.19 -13.39
CA ALA A 219 13.50 0.95 -13.81
C ALA A 219 13.72 0.01 -12.61
N GLY A 220 13.11 -1.17 -12.66
CA GLY A 220 13.19 -2.17 -11.58
C GLY A 220 11.87 -2.39 -10.84
N ASP A 221 10.87 -1.55 -11.10
CA ASP A 221 9.46 -1.81 -10.76
C ASP A 221 8.88 -3.03 -11.50
#